data_AF-A0A929SPN2-F1
#
_entry.id   AF-A0A929SPN2-F1
#
_cell.length_a   1.000
_cell.length_b   1.000
_cell.length_c   1.000
_cell.angle_alpha   90.00
_cell.angle_beta   90.00
_cell.angle_gamma   90.00
#
_symmetry.space_group_name_H-M   'P 1'
#
loop_
_entity.id
_entity.type
_entity.pdbx_description
1 polymer ?
#
loop_
_entity_poly.entity_id
_entity_poly.type
_entity_poly.pdbx_seq_one_letter_code
_entity_poly.pdbx_strand_id
1 'polypeptide(L)'
;MYMSNSADQNLKALKKFIKTDLSIKNDLLQLAPNNADNFDEASKINYTDKLYQSLKYLEFDFKSSFEGFGLSEAVNESLTEFFNKTREQLSIGNYQNVDCREIFQKNFSNMSKDFIENVKKTFVGYTSFNLGDLNNSIKDAKTVNELLHSCHSYVMNNKELLSSITKISEKQNKFNYPIMLYGENTKQAEELFKKFPTDLDVGWTDIISLEDQIFMMIRDRGHALTIDIDTSKGDYLVKYFVPKLCNEDMIKALPGINKDNISSNGASGSFICNNKEFTDKLFSFIEKVPTDSDMPPIDSPYGSGSTLDSLNIVENIPTSQPEPPLFPMNDIKEMTTEQGKNGRRFEKILNLLSKFNIFSKNKSKTTTKEDKQEVKKDDK
;
A
#
# COMPACT_ATOMS: atom_id res chain seq x y z
N MET A 1 13.50 18.34 -7.31
CA MET A 1 13.49 18.51 -8.78
C MET A 1 13.64 17.12 -9.38
N TYR A 2 12.52 16.49 -9.78
CA TYR A 2 12.54 15.16 -10.38
C TYR A 2 13.31 15.23 -11.71
N MET A 3 14.25 14.33 -11.96
CA MET A 3 14.82 14.20 -13.30
C MET A 3 13.67 13.94 -14.29
N SER A 4 13.70 14.61 -15.46
CA SER A 4 12.60 14.58 -16.44
C SER A 4 12.53 13.23 -17.16
N ASN A 5 12.16 12.19 -16.43
CA ASN A 5 11.77 10.90 -17.00
C ASN A 5 10.57 11.10 -17.92
N SER A 6 10.48 10.30 -18.97
CA SER A 6 9.26 10.27 -19.80
C SER A 6 8.08 9.69 -19.00
N ALA A 7 6.86 10.02 -19.41
CA ALA A 7 5.65 9.50 -18.78
C ALA A 7 5.60 7.96 -18.74
N ASP A 8 6.12 7.30 -19.79
CA ASP A 8 6.25 5.84 -19.85
C ASP A 8 7.31 5.30 -18.89
N GLN A 9 8.40 6.03 -18.65
CA GLN A 9 9.40 5.66 -17.65
C GLN A 9 8.82 5.78 -16.25
N ASN A 10 8.05 6.84 -15.96
CA ASN A 10 7.37 7.01 -14.67
C ASN A 10 6.31 5.93 -14.45
N LEU A 11 5.56 5.53 -15.49
CA LEU A 11 4.63 4.40 -15.41
C LEU A 11 5.37 3.09 -15.09
N LYS A 12 6.50 2.82 -15.75
CA LYS A 12 7.33 1.64 -15.45
C LYS A 12 7.87 1.66 -14.02
N ALA A 13 8.26 2.84 -13.53
CA ALA A 13 8.72 3.03 -12.15
C ALA A 13 7.61 2.72 -11.14
N LEU A 14 6.39 3.25 -11.36
CA LEU A 14 5.22 2.98 -10.53
C LEU A 14 4.86 1.50 -10.52
N LYS A 15 4.85 0.84 -11.68
CA LYS A 15 4.63 -0.62 -11.78
C LYS A 15 5.69 -1.41 -11.03
N LYS A 16 6.97 -1.02 -11.13
CA LYS A 16 8.06 -1.66 -10.38
C LYS A 16 7.84 -1.48 -8.87
N PHE A 17 7.54 -0.27 -8.43
CA PHE A 17 7.29 0.05 -7.02
C PHE A 17 6.19 -0.84 -6.42
N ILE A 18 5.02 -0.91 -7.07
CA ILE A 18 3.88 -1.70 -6.57
C ILE A 18 4.20 -3.19 -6.52
N LYS A 19 4.88 -3.70 -7.55
CA LYS A 19 5.31 -5.10 -7.56
C LYS A 19 6.27 -5.40 -6.42
N THR A 20 7.23 -4.50 -6.17
CA THR A 20 8.18 -4.65 -5.08
C THR A 20 7.52 -4.52 -3.71
N ASP A 21 6.60 -3.57 -3.53
CA ASP A 21 5.78 -3.41 -2.32
C ASP A 21 5.02 -4.70 -1.99
N LEU A 22 4.40 -5.34 -3.00
CA LEU A 22 3.75 -6.64 -2.83
C LEU A 22 4.74 -7.76 -2.53
N SER A 23 5.91 -7.76 -3.17
CA SER A 23 6.96 -8.75 -2.90
C SER A 23 7.42 -8.69 -1.45
N ILE A 24 7.70 -7.49 -0.94
CA ILE A 24 8.10 -7.26 0.45
C ILE A 24 7.00 -7.75 1.41
N LYS A 25 5.71 -7.47 1.12
CA LYS A 25 4.60 -8.01 1.94
C LYS A 25 4.61 -9.54 1.99
N ASN A 26 4.83 -10.19 0.85
CA ASN A 26 4.93 -11.65 0.79
C ASN A 26 6.16 -12.18 1.55
N ASP A 27 7.30 -11.49 1.46
CA ASP A 27 8.50 -11.85 2.20
C ASP A 27 8.26 -11.74 3.70
N LEU A 28 7.65 -10.65 4.18
CA LEU A 28 7.27 -10.50 5.59
C LEU A 28 6.38 -11.65 6.07
N LEU A 29 5.42 -12.10 5.26
CA LEU A 29 4.58 -13.26 5.59
C LEU A 29 5.40 -14.56 5.69
N GLN A 30 6.37 -14.77 4.79
CA GLN A 30 7.24 -15.95 4.81
C GLN A 30 8.32 -15.92 5.91
N LEU A 31 8.64 -14.73 6.40
CA LEU A 31 9.57 -14.52 7.51
C LEU A 31 8.90 -14.69 8.88
N ALA A 32 7.57 -14.69 8.94
CA ALA A 32 6.85 -14.94 10.19
C ALA A 32 7.28 -16.29 10.81
N PRO A 33 7.55 -16.33 12.13
CA PRO A 33 8.05 -17.52 12.78
C PRO A 33 6.92 -18.57 12.95
N ASN A 34 7.31 -19.83 12.92
CA ASN A 34 6.46 -20.97 13.21
C ASN A 34 6.95 -21.69 14.49
N ASN A 35 6.24 -22.74 14.91
CA ASN A 35 6.54 -23.44 16.16
C ASN A 35 7.93 -24.09 16.18
N ALA A 36 8.47 -24.50 15.04
CA ALA A 36 9.80 -25.10 14.96
C ALA A 36 10.92 -24.08 15.23
N ASP A 37 10.70 -22.80 14.91
CA ASP A 37 11.71 -21.75 15.10
C ASP A 37 12.01 -21.50 16.60
N ASN A 38 11.06 -21.82 17.48
CA ASN A 38 11.20 -21.70 18.94
C ASN A 38 11.54 -23.02 19.66
N PHE A 39 11.84 -24.11 18.93
CA PHE A 39 11.98 -25.45 19.51
C PHE A 39 13.14 -25.58 20.50
N ASP A 40 14.33 -25.13 20.09
CA ASP A 40 15.55 -25.12 20.90
C ASP A 40 16.41 -23.89 20.56
N GLU A 41 17.51 -23.71 21.29
CA GLU A 41 18.41 -22.55 21.11
C GLU A 41 19.02 -22.51 19.69
N ALA A 42 19.36 -23.67 19.12
CA ALA A 42 19.89 -23.75 17.76
C ALA A 42 18.85 -23.30 16.72
N SER A 43 17.59 -23.69 16.88
CA SER A 43 16.47 -23.28 16.03
C SER A 43 16.25 -21.77 16.09
N LYS A 44 16.34 -21.18 17.30
CA LYS A 44 16.24 -19.72 17.48
C LYS A 44 17.38 -18.98 16.81
N ILE A 45 18.62 -19.46 16.95
CA ILE A 45 19.79 -18.88 16.28
C ILE A 45 19.62 -18.94 14.76
N ASN A 46 19.18 -20.08 14.22
CA ASN A 46 18.93 -20.25 12.78
C ASN A 46 17.84 -19.28 12.29
N TYR A 47 16.78 -19.08 13.07
CA TYR A 47 15.73 -18.13 12.74
C TYR A 47 16.24 -16.68 12.74
N THR A 48 17.02 -16.28 13.74
CA THR A 48 17.61 -14.94 13.79
C THR A 48 18.59 -14.72 12.64
N ASP A 49 19.40 -15.71 12.27
CA ASP A 49 20.28 -15.62 11.08
C ASP A 49 19.45 -15.51 9.79
N LYS A 50 18.37 -16.29 9.64
CA LYS A 50 17.43 -16.15 8.51
C LYS A 50 16.92 -14.70 8.39
N LEU A 51 16.45 -14.11 9.49
CA LEU A 51 16.00 -12.70 9.50
C LEU A 51 17.13 -11.74 9.10
N TYR A 52 18.32 -11.92 9.67
CA TYR A 52 19.49 -11.08 9.40
C TYR A 52 19.89 -11.13 7.92
N GLN A 53 19.97 -12.32 7.32
CA GLN A 53 20.30 -12.48 5.90
C GLN A 53 19.22 -11.86 5.00
N SER A 54 17.94 -11.98 5.38
CA SER A 54 16.82 -11.40 4.62
C SER A 54 16.86 -9.88 4.54
N LEU A 55 17.44 -9.18 5.52
CA LEU A 55 17.55 -7.71 5.49
C LEU A 55 18.35 -7.20 4.28
N LYS A 56 19.31 -7.97 3.75
CA LYS A 56 20.05 -7.58 2.53
C LYS A 56 19.14 -7.50 1.31
N TYR A 57 18.23 -8.46 1.16
CA TYR A 57 17.31 -8.51 0.03
C TYR A 57 16.23 -7.43 0.17
N LEU A 58 15.68 -7.27 1.38
CA LEU A 58 14.74 -6.19 1.68
C LEU A 58 15.36 -4.82 1.39
N GLU A 59 16.59 -4.55 1.86
CA GLU A 59 17.27 -3.28 1.58
C GLU A 59 17.41 -3.01 0.07
N PHE A 60 17.80 -4.04 -0.69
CA PHE A 60 17.90 -3.94 -2.14
C PHE A 60 16.53 -3.61 -2.77
N ASP A 61 15.47 -4.28 -2.34
CA ASP A 61 14.12 -4.09 -2.85
C ASP A 61 13.61 -2.67 -2.58
N PHE A 62 13.76 -2.16 -1.36
CA PHE A 62 13.41 -0.78 -1.02
C PHE A 62 14.18 0.24 -1.86
N LYS A 63 15.51 0.11 -1.95
CA LYS A 63 16.34 1.03 -2.75
C LYS A 63 15.97 1.01 -4.22
N SER A 64 15.79 -0.19 -4.77
CA SER A 64 15.46 -0.38 -6.19
C SER A 64 14.09 0.18 -6.56
N SER A 65 13.17 0.28 -5.60
CA SER A 65 11.82 0.82 -5.78
C SER A 65 11.84 2.33 -6.08
N PHE A 66 12.89 3.04 -5.65
CA PHE A 66 13.05 4.49 -5.86
C PHE A 66 13.95 4.87 -7.04
N GLU A 67 14.68 3.90 -7.62
CA GLU A 67 15.56 4.12 -8.77
C GLU A 67 14.78 4.65 -9.98
N GLY A 68 13.63 4.04 -10.27
CA GLY A 68 12.81 4.40 -11.41
C GLY A 68 12.24 5.82 -11.33
N PHE A 69 12.09 6.34 -10.12
CA PHE A 69 11.62 7.72 -9.88
C PHE A 69 12.77 8.74 -9.86
N GLY A 70 14.03 8.29 -9.99
CA GLY A 70 15.19 9.16 -9.84
C GLY A 70 15.37 9.68 -8.41
N LEU A 71 14.85 8.94 -7.41
CA LEU A 71 14.86 9.35 -6.00
C LEU A 71 15.93 8.67 -5.16
N SER A 72 16.62 7.67 -5.71
CA SER A 72 17.57 6.83 -4.96
C SER A 72 18.64 7.62 -4.22
N GLU A 73 19.28 8.61 -4.86
CA GLU A 73 20.33 9.39 -4.20
C GLU A 73 19.83 10.09 -2.93
N ALA A 74 18.59 10.58 -2.95
CA ALA A 74 18.00 11.31 -1.84
C ALA A 74 17.52 10.41 -0.69
N VAL A 75 17.18 9.14 -0.96
CA VAL A 75 16.58 8.24 0.06
C VAL A 75 17.51 7.11 0.50
N ASN A 76 18.54 6.80 -0.29
CA ASN A 76 19.41 5.63 -0.06
C ASN A 76 20.15 5.72 1.28
N GLU A 77 20.58 6.91 1.70
CA GLU A 77 21.27 7.07 2.99
C GLU A 77 20.34 6.69 4.14
N SER A 78 19.15 7.29 4.23
CA SER A 78 18.14 6.98 5.26
C SER A 78 17.74 5.50 5.26
N LEU A 79 17.59 4.88 4.07
CA LEU A 79 17.31 3.45 3.95
C LEU A 79 18.48 2.61 4.48
N THR A 80 19.72 2.95 4.11
CA THR A 80 20.92 2.25 4.57
C THR A 80 21.03 2.31 6.10
N GLU A 81 20.80 3.49 6.67
CA GLU A 81 20.81 3.73 8.12
C GLU A 81 19.76 2.86 8.83
N PHE A 82 18.51 2.84 8.34
CA PHE A 82 17.44 1.99 8.87
C PHE A 82 17.84 0.50 8.87
N PHE A 83 18.34 -0.01 7.75
CA PHE A 83 18.71 -1.42 7.63
C PHE A 83 19.94 -1.78 8.47
N ASN A 84 20.92 -0.89 8.59
CA ASN A 84 22.07 -1.10 9.47
C ASN A 84 21.65 -1.14 10.94
N LYS A 85 20.80 -0.22 11.40
CA LYS A 85 20.23 -0.24 12.75
C LYS A 85 19.46 -1.53 13.02
N THR A 86 18.69 -2.02 12.04
CA THR A 86 17.94 -3.28 12.18
C THR A 86 18.87 -4.49 12.27
N ARG A 87 19.97 -4.51 11.50
CA ARG A 87 21.02 -5.55 11.61
C ARG A 87 21.71 -5.54 12.96
N GLU A 88 22.07 -4.37 13.46
CA GLU A 88 22.66 -4.20 14.79
C GLU A 88 21.71 -4.74 15.87
N GLN A 89 20.42 -4.43 15.77
CA GLN A 89 19.40 -4.96 16.68
C GLN A 89 19.34 -6.49 16.62
N LEU A 90 19.38 -7.11 15.44
CA LEU A 90 19.36 -8.57 15.24
C LEU A 90 20.66 -9.31 15.58
N SER A 91 21.73 -8.61 15.97
CA SER A 91 22.99 -9.26 16.34
C SER A 91 22.77 -10.25 17.50
N ILE A 92 23.32 -11.47 17.36
CA ILE A 92 22.98 -12.67 18.16
C ILE A 92 22.97 -12.45 19.69
N GLY A 93 23.79 -11.53 20.21
CA GLY A 93 23.84 -11.20 21.63
C GLY A 93 22.56 -10.54 22.20
N ASN A 94 21.72 -9.95 21.36
CA ASN A 94 20.58 -9.15 21.81
C ASN A 94 19.30 -9.95 22.08
N TYR A 95 19.23 -11.22 21.65
CA TYR A 95 18.00 -12.02 21.68
C TYR A 95 18.17 -13.42 22.28
N GLN A 96 19.21 -13.62 23.09
CA GLN A 96 19.35 -14.85 23.87
C GLN A 96 18.09 -15.07 24.73
N ASN A 97 17.45 -16.24 24.57
CA ASN A 97 16.22 -16.65 25.26
C ASN A 97 14.93 -15.88 24.90
N VAL A 98 14.94 -15.00 23.90
CA VAL A 98 13.72 -14.31 23.44
C VAL A 98 12.88 -15.23 22.54
N ASP A 99 11.56 -15.03 22.49
CA ASP A 99 10.67 -15.73 21.56
C ASP A 99 10.84 -15.18 20.14
N CYS A 100 11.00 -16.05 19.13
CA CYS A 100 11.14 -15.63 17.73
C CYS A 100 9.99 -14.72 17.26
N ARG A 101 8.78 -14.87 17.80
CA ARG A 101 7.63 -13.99 17.52
C ARG A 101 7.89 -12.57 18.00
N GLU A 102 8.47 -12.42 19.18
CA GLU A 102 8.80 -11.10 19.73
C GLU A 102 9.90 -10.43 18.91
N ILE A 103 10.93 -11.19 18.49
CA ILE A 103 11.99 -10.71 17.60
C ILE A 103 11.36 -10.21 16.28
N PHE A 104 10.51 -11.03 15.65
CA PHE A 104 9.86 -10.68 14.40
C PHE A 104 8.94 -9.46 14.54
N GLN A 105 8.15 -9.40 15.60
CA GLN A 105 7.28 -8.27 15.91
C GLN A 105 8.07 -6.97 16.06
N LYS A 106 9.13 -6.99 16.87
CA LYS A 106 9.91 -5.79 17.19
C LYS A 106 10.68 -5.20 16.01
N ASN A 107 11.09 -6.02 15.04
CA ASN A 107 11.98 -5.58 13.94
C ASN A 107 11.30 -5.59 12.56
N PHE A 108 10.26 -6.41 12.35
CA PHE A 108 9.68 -6.62 11.02
C PHE A 108 8.21 -6.23 10.94
N SER A 109 7.35 -6.66 11.88
CA SER A 109 5.89 -6.62 11.65
C SER A 109 5.11 -5.61 12.47
N ASN A 110 5.55 -5.22 13.66
CA ASN A 110 4.79 -4.27 14.48
C ASN A 110 4.63 -2.94 13.76
N MET A 111 3.51 -2.29 14.02
CA MET A 111 3.21 -0.96 13.52
C MET A 111 2.66 -0.14 14.68
N SER A 112 3.40 0.88 15.07
CA SER A 112 3.01 1.74 16.18
C SER A 112 1.94 2.74 15.74
N LYS A 113 0.97 3.00 16.62
CA LYS A 113 -0.13 3.94 16.33
C LYS A 113 0.39 5.32 16.01
N ASP A 114 1.31 5.84 16.84
CA ASP A 114 1.90 7.17 16.63
C ASP A 114 2.57 7.29 15.27
N PHE A 115 3.23 6.23 14.80
CA PHE A 115 3.85 6.22 13.48
C PHE A 115 2.81 6.25 12.36
N ILE A 116 1.76 5.42 12.44
CA ILE A 116 0.65 5.44 11.46
C ILE A 116 0.05 6.84 11.38
N GLU A 117 -0.20 7.46 12.53
CA GLU A 117 -0.80 8.78 12.62
C GLU A 117 0.11 9.87 12.04
N ASN A 118 1.43 9.79 12.28
CA ASN A 118 2.40 10.68 11.67
C ASN A 118 2.46 10.52 10.15
N VAL A 119 2.46 9.29 9.64
CA VAL A 119 2.45 9.00 8.19
C VAL A 119 1.18 9.56 7.53
N LYS A 120 0.01 9.29 8.12
CA LYS A 120 -1.29 9.82 7.64
C LYS A 120 -1.31 11.34 7.58
N LYS A 121 -0.80 12.01 8.62
CA LYS A 121 -0.71 13.47 8.70
C LYS A 121 0.27 14.05 7.67
N THR A 122 1.34 13.35 7.38
CA THR A 122 2.43 13.84 6.53
C THR A 122 2.12 13.67 5.05
N PHE A 123 1.61 12.50 4.64
CA PHE A 123 1.40 12.17 3.22
C PHE A 123 -0.07 12.27 2.83
N VAL A 124 -0.65 13.46 2.92
CA VAL A 124 -2.05 13.70 2.52
C VAL A 124 -2.13 14.02 1.02
N GLY A 125 -3.04 13.36 0.31
CA GLY A 125 -3.27 13.62 -1.12
C GLY A 125 -3.60 15.09 -1.41
N TYR A 126 -3.21 15.58 -2.59
CA TYR A 126 -3.38 16.98 -3.01
C TYR A 126 -2.70 18.04 -2.11
N THR A 127 -1.90 17.64 -1.13
CA THR A 127 -1.04 18.54 -0.35
C THR A 127 0.41 18.47 -0.85
N SER A 128 1.20 19.47 -0.46
CA SER A 128 2.62 19.53 -0.80
C SER A 128 3.47 18.90 0.30
N PHE A 129 4.04 17.73 0.02
CA PHE A 129 5.09 17.10 0.83
C PHE A 129 6.29 16.77 -0.07
N ASN A 130 7.47 16.68 0.53
CA ASN A 130 8.73 16.59 -0.19
C ASN A 130 9.60 15.40 0.27
N LEU A 131 10.79 15.26 -0.33
CA LEU A 131 11.71 14.17 -0.02
C LEU A 131 12.26 14.22 1.41
N GLY A 132 12.35 15.40 2.02
CA GLY A 132 12.68 15.56 3.44
C GLY A 132 11.65 14.90 4.34
N ASP A 133 10.36 15.03 4.02
CA ASP A 133 9.26 14.39 4.76
C ASP A 133 9.35 12.86 4.68
N LEU A 134 9.64 12.31 3.49
CA LEU A 134 9.91 10.88 3.32
C LEU A 134 11.13 10.43 4.14
N ASN A 135 12.24 11.16 4.06
CA ASN A 135 13.46 10.81 4.79
C ASN A 135 13.25 10.82 6.31
N ASN A 136 12.52 11.80 6.84
CA ASN A 136 12.18 11.84 8.26
C ASN A 136 11.32 10.63 8.65
N SER A 137 10.30 10.31 7.85
CA SER A 137 9.43 9.15 8.08
C SER A 137 10.19 7.82 8.02
N ILE A 138 11.19 7.68 7.13
CA ILE A 138 12.08 6.51 7.06
C ILE A 138 12.91 6.38 8.35
N LYS A 139 13.45 7.50 8.86
CA LYS A 139 14.27 7.52 10.09
C LYS A 139 13.45 7.20 11.34
N ASP A 140 12.18 7.59 11.35
CA ASP A 140 11.26 7.33 12.46
C ASP A 140 10.74 5.89 12.49
N ALA A 141 10.82 5.17 11.35
CA ALA A 141 10.40 3.78 11.25
C ALA A 141 11.24 2.88 12.16
N LYS A 142 10.58 1.99 12.91
CA LYS A 142 11.23 1.01 13.80
C LYS A 142 11.17 -0.41 13.24
N THR A 143 10.20 -0.69 12.37
CA THR A 143 10.05 -2.01 11.74
C THR A 143 10.04 -1.92 10.21
N VAL A 144 10.32 -3.04 9.54
CA VAL A 144 10.22 -3.13 8.08
C VAL A 144 8.81 -2.81 7.59
N ASN A 145 7.76 -3.19 8.33
CA ASN A 145 6.37 -2.90 8.00
C ASN A 145 6.04 -1.40 8.12
N GLU A 146 6.60 -0.70 9.13
CA GLU A 146 6.51 0.76 9.24
C GLU A 146 7.25 1.47 8.09
N LEU A 147 8.45 1.00 7.74
CA LEU A 147 9.18 1.52 6.59
C LEU A 147 8.36 1.37 5.30
N LEU A 148 7.79 0.17 5.07
CA LEU A 148 6.94 -0.10 3.92
C LEU A 148 5.75 0.85 3.88
N HIS A 149 5.09 1.08 5.02
CA HIS A 149 3.95 1.98 5.11
C HIS A 149 4.31 3.44 4.75
N SER A 150 5.48 3.92 5.16
CA SER A 150 5.97 5.26 4.79
C SER A 150 6.23 5.38 3.29
N CYS A 151 7.01 4.45 2.73
CA CYS A 151 7.33 4.45 1.31
C CYS A 151 6.08 4.36 0.44
N HIS A 152 5.16 3.47 0.82
CA HIS A 152 3.86 3.30 0.17
C HIS A 152 3.05 4.60 0.21
N SER A 153 2.89 5.20 1.38
CA SER A 153 2.09 6.41 1.54
C SER A 153 2.66 7.59 0.77
N TYR A 154 4.00 7.74 0.74
CA TYR A 154 4.65 8.77 -0.06
C TYR A 154 4.32 8.59 -1.55
N VAL A 155 4.56 7.43 -2.13
CA VAL A 155 4.36 7.23 -3.59
C VAL A 155 2.87 7.35 -3.96
N MET A 156 2.00 6.72 -3.18
CA MET A 156 0.58 6.59 -3.51
C MET A 156 -0.24 7.86 -3.28
N ASN A 157 0.27 8.82 -2.49
CA ASN A 157 -0.40 10.10 -2.26
C ASN A 157 0.31 11.27 -2.96
N ASN A 158 1.43 11.03 -3.66
CA ASN A 158 2.20 12.08 -4.31
C ASN A 158 1.60 12.43 -5.68
N LYS A 159 0.80 13.49 -5.69
CA LYS A 159 0.15 14.00 -6.91
C LYS A 159 1.15 14.26 -8.05
N GLU A 160 2.32 14.81 -7.77
CA GLU A 160 3.30 15.15 -8.81
C GLU A 160 3.83 13.87 -9.47
N LEU A 161 4.16 12.85 -8.68
CA LEU A 161 4.59 11.56 -9.17
C LEU A 161 3.48 10.90 -10.00
N LEU A 162 2.26 10.87 -9.48
CA LEU A 162 1.15 10.18 -10.11
C LEU A 162 0.67 10.88 -11.39
N SER A 163 0.60 12.22 -11.41
CA SER A 163 0.22 12.98 -12.60
C SER A 163 1.32 13.04 -13.67
N SER A 164 2.55 12.60 -13.34
CA SER A 164 3.67 12.51 -14.29
C SER A 164 3.67 11.26 -15.17
N ILE A 165 2.75 10.31 -14.93
CA ILE A 165 2.63 9.08 -15.73
C ILE A 165 1.74 9.32 -16.96
N THR A 166 1.71 8.35 -17.88
CA THR A 166 1.02 8.47 -19.17
C THR A 166 -0.49 8.77 -19.00
N LYS A 167 -0.94 9.94 -19.50
CA LYS A 167 -2.37 10.30 -19.53
C LYS A 167 -3.08 9.59 -20.69
N ILE A 168 -4.15 8.86 -20.39
CA ILE A 168 -4.97 8.14 -21.35
C ILE A 168 -6.16 8.98 -21.81
N SER A 169 -6.89 9.60 -20.87
CA SER A 169 -8.13 10.32 -21.17
C SER A 169 -8.44 11.36 -20.09
N GLU A 170 -9.29 12.32 -20.45
CA GLU A 170 -9.72 13.41 -19.57
C GLU A 170 -11.15 13.82 -19.91
N LYS A 171 -11.96 14.12 -18.90
CA LYS A 171 -13.28 14.75 -19.05
C LYS A 171 -13.52 15.75 -17.92
N GLN A 172 -14.44 16.69 -18.13
CA GLN A 172 -14.84 17.66 -17.10
C GLN A 172 -16.13 17.20 -16.42
N ASN A 173 -16.24 17.43 -15.12
CA ASN A 173 -17.51 17.34 -14.42
C ASN A 173 -18.34 18.63 -14.60
N LYS A 174 -19.58 18.66 -14.12
CA LYS A 174 -20.50 19.81 -14.21
C LYS A 174 -20.00 21.04 -13.42
N PHE A 175 -19.00 20.86 -12.56
CA PHE A 175 -18.39 21.89 -11.73
C PHE A 175 -17.06 22.39 -12.31
N ASN A 176 -16.72 22.00 -13.55
CA ASN A 176 -15.47 22.35 -14.25
C ASN A 176 -14.19 21.82 -13.56
N TYR A 177 -14.28 20.72 -12.83
CA TYR A 177 -13.11 19.98 -12.37
C TYR A 177 -12.79 18.81 -13.30
N PRO A 178 -11.49 18.57 -13.58
CA PRO A 178 -11.07 17.46 -14.43
C PRO A 178 -11.16 16.13 -13.70
N ILE A 179 -11.66 15.14 -14.43
CA ILE A 179 -11.53 13.71 -14.14
C ILE A 179 -10.52 13.16 -15.14
N MET A 180 -9.41 12.62 -14.67
CA MET A 180 -8.30 12.19 -15.50
C MET A 180 -8.05 10.69 -15.33
N LEU A 181 -7.80 9.99 -16.44
CA LEU A 181 -7.39 8.60 -16.47
C LEU A 181 -5.94 8.50 -16.93
N TYR A 182 -5.12 7.81 -16.14
CA TYR A 182 -3.70 7.61 -16.35
C TYR A 182 -3.33 6.12 -16.38
N GLY A 183 -2.14 5.81 -16.88
CA GLY A 183 -1.50 4.50 -16.77
C GLY A 183 -1.73 3.59 -17.98
N GLU A 184 -2.21 2.36 -17.72
CA GLU A 184 -2.46 1.34 -18.73
C GLU A 184 -3.92 1.31 -19.18
N ASN A 185 -4.16 1.04 -20.47
CA ASN A 185 -5.52 0.96 -20.99
C ASN A 185 -6.16 -0.41 -20.63
N THR A 186 -6.76 -0.49 -19.44
CA THR A 186 -7.50 -1.67 -18.99
C THR A 186 -9.01 -1.45 -19.16
N LYS A 187 -9.75 -2.53 -19.44
CA LYS A 187 -11.20 -2.46 -19.65
C LYS A 187 -11.91 -1.95 -18.40
N GLN A 188 -11.46 -2.40 -17.23
CA GLN A 188 -12.01 -2.07 -15.92
C GLN A 188 -11.88 -0.58 -15.63
N ALA A 189 -10.69 0.00 -15.83
CA ALA A 189 -10.48 1.42 -15.58
C ALA A 189 -11.14 2.32 -16.63
N GLU A 190 -11.18 1.88 -17.90
CA GLU A 190 -11.90 2.59 -18.95
C GLU A 190 -13.41 2.63 -18.68
N GLU A 191 -14.00 1.51 -18.23
CA GLU A 191 -15.40 1.44 -17.82
C GLU A 191 -15.69 2.33 -16.62
N LEU A 192 -14.84 2.27 -15.58
CA LEU A 192 -14.91 3.13 -14.41
C LEU A 192 -14.88 4.61 -14.81
N PHE A 193 -13.90 5.02 -15.63
CA PHE A 193 -13.75 6.39 -16.09
C PHE A 193 -14.96 6.86 -16.91
N LYS A 194 -15.47 6.04 -17.84
CA LYS A 194 -16.65 6.39 -18.65
C LYS A 194 -17.88 6.58 -17.78
N LYS A 195 -18.12 5.66 -16.84
CA LYS A 195 -19.29 5.67 -15.95
C LYS A 195 -19.17 6.66 -14.79
N PHE A 196 -17.99 7.19 -14.48
CA PHE A 196 -17.81 8.15 -13.39
C PHE A 196 -18.79 9.32 -13.54
N PRO A 197 -19.67 9.59 -12.57
CA PRO A 197 -20.74 10.57 -12.74
C PRO A 197 -20.17 11.99 -12.89
N THR A 198 -20.68 12.76 -13.84
CA THR A 198 -20.23 14.15 -14.06
C THR A 198 -20.93 15.14 -13.14
N ASP A 199 -21.98 14.73 -12.43
CA ASP A 199 -22.73 15.54 -11.46
C ASP A 199 -22.46 15.19 -10.01
N LEU A 200 -21.58 14.23 -9.74
CA LEU A 200 -21.07 14.00 -8.41
C LEU A 200 -20.27 15.22 -7.96
N ASP A 201 -20.62 15.78 -6.81
CA ASP A 201 -19.93 16.93 -6.22
C ASP A 201 -18.56 16.50 -5.69
N VAL A 202 -17.57 16.58 -6.58
CA VAL A 202 -16.16 16.24 -6.35
C VAL A 202 -15.28 17.26 -7.07
N GLY A 203 -14.09 17.48 -6.52
CA GLY A 203 -13.05 18.28 -7.16
C GLY A 203 -12.26 17.51 -8.22
N TRP A 204 -10.98 17.87 -8.36
CA TRP A 204 -10.00 17.10 -9.15
C TRP A 204 -10.07 15.61 -8.79
N THR A 205 -10.18 14.78 -9.83
CA THR A 205 -10.25 13.32 -9.67
C THR A 205 -9.21 12.68 -10.58
N ASP A 206 -8.27 11.95 -9.98
CA ASP A 206 -7.22 11.20 -10.67
C ASP A 206 -7.54 9.70 -10.57
N ILE A 207 -7.62 9.01 -11.71
CA ILE A 207 -7.79 7.56 -11.81
C ILE A 207 -6.55 6.97 -12.46
N ILE A 208 -5.89 6.04 -11.77
CA ILE A 208 -4.64 5.44 -12.21
C ILE A 208 -4.89 3.96 -12.46
N SER A 209 -4.75 3.56 -13.71
CA SER A 209 -5.00 2.21 -14.18
C SER A 209 -3.69 1.43 -14.30
N LEU A 210 -3.65 0.25 -13.71
CA LEU A 210 -2.59 -0.74 -13.87
C LEU A 210 -3.22 -2.10 -14.16
N GLU A 211 -2.43 -3.06 -14.62
CA GLU A 211 -2.86 -4.41 -15.01
C GLU A 211 -3.88 -5.07 -14.06
N ASP A 212 -3.60 -5.05 -12.75
CA ASP A 212 -4.40 -5.73 -11.72
C ASP A 212 -4.89 -4.79 -10.60
N GLN A 213 -4.76 -3.47 -10.79
CA GLN A 213 -5.03 -2.50 -9.73
C GLN A 213 -5.51 -1.16 -10.29
N ILE A 214 -6.45 -0.52 -9.60
CA ILE A 214 -6.88 0.86 -9.89
C ILE A 214 -6.70 1.69 -8.63
N PHE A 215 -6.04 2.84 -8.76
CA PHE A 215 -5.97 3.83 -7.68
C PHE A 215 -6.79 5.06 -8.05
N MET A 216 -7.41 5.66 -7.04
CA MET A 216 -8.12 6.91 -7.21
C MET A 216 -7.71 7.91 -6.14
N MET A 217 -7.56 9.16 -6.54
CA MET A 217 -7.53 10.31 -5.64
C MET A 217 -8.69 11.22 -6.01
N ILE A 218 -9.48 11.62 -5.02
CA ILE A 218 -10.71 12.40 -5.22
C ILE A 218 -10.69 13.58 -4.25
N ARG A 219 -10.57 14.78 -4.81
CA ARG A 219 -10.56 16.02 -4.03
C ARG A 219 -11.97 16.38 -3.55
N ASP A 220 -12.03 17.10 -2.44
CA ASP A 220 -13.24 17.67 -1.81
C ASP A 220 -14.16 16.64 -1.14
N ARG A 221 -13.88 15.34 -1.33
CA ARG A 221 -14.40 14.25 -0.49
C ARG A 221 -13.40 13.91 0.59
N GLY A 222 -13.79 14.11 1.84
CA GLY A 222 -12.93 13.90 3.01
C GLY A 222 -11.64 14.70 2.93
N HIS A 223 -11.69 15.90 2.35
CA HIS A 223 -10.56 16.72 1.89
C HIS A 223 -9.80 16.14 0.69
N ALA A 224 -9.33 14.89 0.77
CA ALA A 224 -8.60 14.20 -0.28
C ALA A 224 -8.72 12.67 -0.14
N LEU A 225 -9.89 12.13 -0.49
CA LEU A 225 -10.17 10.69 -0.46
C LEU A 225 -9.21 9.93 -1.38
N THR A 226 -8.58 8.89 -0.86
CA THR A 226 -7.77 7.95 -1.65
C THR A 226 -8.39 6.57 -1.63
N ILE A 227 -8.34 5.88 -2.77
CA ILE A 227 -8.94 4.55 -2.97
C ILE A 227 -7.94 3.66 -3.71
N ASP A 228 -7.76 2.45 -3.20
CA ASP A 228 -6.98 1.37 -3.79
C ASP A 228 -7.91 0.18 -4.08
N ILE A 229 -7.94 -0.27 -5.33
CA ILE A 229 -8.87 -1.27 -5.86
C ILE A 229 -8.06 -2.42 -6.46
N ASP A 230 -8.07 -3.57 -5.80
CA ASP A 230 -7.49 -4.80 -6.33
C ASP A 230 -8.48 -5.46 -7.32
N THR A 231 -8.09 -5.52 -8.59
CA THR A 231 -8.90 -6.09 -9.68
C THR A 231 -8.40 -7.46 -10.15
N SER A 232 -7.42 -8.05 -9.46
CA SER A 232 -6.80 -9.35 -9.82
C SER A 232 -7.76 -10.54 -9.64
N LYS A 233 -8.84 -10.36 -8.87
CA LYS A 233 -9.83 -11.38 -8.52
C LYS A 233 -11.18 -11.11 -9.17
N GLY A 234 -12.07 -12.10 -9.13
CA GLY A 234 -13.43 -11.98 -9.66
C GLY A 234 -14.26 -10.92 -8.94
N ASP A 235 -14.12 -10.85 -7.61
CA ASP A 235 -14.64 -9.75 -6.78
C ASP A 235 -13.50 -8.76 -6.49
N TYR A 236 -13.82 -7.47 -6.47
CA TYR A 236 -12.86 -6.41 -6.22
C TYR A 236 -12.81 -6.06 -4.74
N LEU A 237 -11.59 -5.94 -4.21
CA LEU A 237 -11.34 -5.44 -2.86
C LEU A 237 -11.03 -3.95 -2.96
N VAL A 238 -11.89 -3.12 -2.38
CA VAL A 238 -11.72 -1.67 -2.29
C VAL A 238 -11.22 -1.32 -0.90
N LYS A 239 -10.09 -0.64 -0.82
CA LYS A 239 -9.53 -0.03 0.38
C LYS A 239 -9.51 1.47 0.20
N TYR A 240 -9.73 2.22 1.26
CA TYR A 240 -9.78 3.67 1.17
C TYR A 240 -9.27 4.35 2.44
N PHE A 241 -8.85 5.61 2.28
CA PHE A 241 -8.46 6.50 3.37
C PHE A 241 -9.10 7.88 3.21
N VAL A 242 -9.69 8.37 4.29
CA VAL A 242 -10.35 9.67 4.42
C VAL A 242 -9.51 10.53 5.36
N PRO A 243 -8.71 11.49 4.87
CA PRO A 243 -7.74 12.21 5.71
C PRO A 243 -8.36 13.23 6.67
N LYS A 244 -9.62 13.63 6.45
CA LYS A 244 -10.32 14.60 7.30
C LYS A 244 -11.68 14.09 7.74
N LEU A 245 -11.90 14.07 9.06
CA LEU A 245 -13.15 13.64 9.69
C LEU A 245 -14.17 14.79 9.74
N CYS A 246 -14.64 15.24 8.57
CA CYS A 246 -15.55 16.39 8.52
C CYS A 246 -16.85 16.13 9.31
N ASN A 247 -17.41 14.93 9.21
CA ASN A 247 -18.61 14.51 9.94
C ASN A 247 -18.44 13.09 10.47
N GLU A 248 -18.32 12.92 11.79
CA GLU A 248 -18.04 11.61 12.38
C GLU A 248 -19.12 10.56 12.11
N ASP A 249 -20.39 10.94 12.10
CA ASP A 249 -21.49 9.99 11.92
C ASP A 249 -21.53 9.46 10.49
N MET A 250 -21.27 10.34 9.51
CA MET A 250 -21.09 9.92 8.12
C MET A 250 -19.88 9.01 7.95
N ILE A 251 -18.74 9.32 8.59
CA ILE A 251 -17.55 8.47 8.56
C ILE A 251 -17.84 7.09 9.16
N LYS A 252 -18.49 7.03 10.34
CA LYS A 252 -18.86 5.76 11.00
C LYS A 252 -19.82 4.91 10.17
N ALA A 253 -20.60 5.54 9.29
CA ALA A 253 -21.49 4.84 8.36
C ALA A 253 -20.79 4.30 7.10
N LEU A 254 -19.53 4.68 6.85
CA LEU A 254 -18.78 4.19 5.70
C LEU A 254 -18.44 2.68 5.84
N PRO A 255 -18.44 1.94 4.73
CA PRO A 255 -18.29 0.49 4.75
C PRO A 255 -16.91 0.05 5.24
N GLY A 256 -16.88 -0.80 6.27
CA GLY A 256 -15.63 -1.30 6.85
C GLY A 256 -14.93 -0.34 7.80
N ILE A 257 -15.58 0.76 8.21
CA ILE A 257 -15.14 1.56 9.34
C ILE A 257 -15.58 0.90 10.64
N ASN A 258 -14.67 0.89 11.61
CA ASN A 258 -14.92 0.56 13.01
C ASN A 258 -14.16 1.57 13.88
N LYS A 259 -14.29 1.46 15.22
CA LYS A 259 -13.64 2.39 16.15
C LYS A 259 -12.12 2.39 16.05
N ASP A 260 -11.52 1.27 15.69
CA ASP A 260 -10.06 1.08 15.63
C ASP A 260 -9.46 1.75 14.38
N ASN A 261 -10.31 2.02 13.38
CA ASN A 261 -9.90 2.57 12.10
C ASN A 261 -10.21 4.08 11.94
N ILE A 262 -10.66 4.73 13.00
CA ILE A 262 -10.88 6.19 13.06
C ILE A 262 -9.84 6.79 14.00
N SER A 263 -9.17 7.86 13.56
CA SER A 263 -8.17 8.57 14.33
C SER A 263 -8.25 10.08 14.11
N SER A 264 -7.51 10.86 14.91
CA SER A 264 -7.44 12.31 14.73
C SER A 264 -6.96 12.75 13.35
N ASN A 265 -6.22 11.90 12.63
CA ASN A 265 -5.68 12.18 11.30
C ASN A 265 -6.44 11.45 10.17
N GLY A 266 -7.67 10.99 10.42
CA GLY A 266 -8.55 10.45 9.40
C GLY A 266 -9.12 9.06 9.70
N ALA A 267 -9.71 8.44 8.69
CA ALA A 267 -10.31 7.10 8.79
C ALA A 267 -9.96 6.20 7.61
N SER A 268 -9.76 4.92 7.86
CA SER A 268 -9.43 3.92 6.83
C SER A 268 -10.44 2.78 6.82
N GLY A 269 -10.92 2.38 5.66
CA GLY A 269 -11.88 1.28 5.56
C GLY A 269 -11.63 0.38 4.36
N SER A 270 -12.37 -0.71 4.30
CA SER A 270 -12.34 -1.59 3.14
C SER A 270 -13.66 -2.34 2.96
N PHE A 271 -13.97 -2.71 1.72
CA PHE A 271 -15.11 -3.54 1.39
C PHE A 271 -14.86 -4.35 0.12
N ILE A 272 -15.59 -5.45 -0.01
CA ILE A 272 -15.59 -6.29 -1.21
C ILE A 272 -16.83 -5.95 -2.06
N CYS A 273 -16.66 -5.97 -3.37
CA CYS A 273 -17.74 -5.76 -4.32
C CYS A 273 -17.64 -6.72 -5.51
N ASN A 274 -18.80 -7.19 -5.97
CA ASN A 274 -18.91 -7.95 -7.21
C ASN A 274 -18.59 -7.02 -8.40
N ASN A 275 -17.83 -7.51 -9.38
CA ASN A 275 -17.45 -6.74 -10.56
C ASN A 275 -18.64 -6.17 -11.36
N LYS A 276 -19.83 -6.78 -11.32
CA LYS A 276 -21.03 -6.32 -12.03
C LYS A 276 -21.66 -5.07 -11.43
N GLU A 277 -21.57 -4.90 -10.11
CA GLU A 277 -22.17 -3.79 -9.36
C GLU A 277 -21.11 -2.78 -8.89
N PHE A 278 -19.86 -3.00 -9.29
CA PHE A 278 -18.69 -2.30 -8.77
C PHE A 278 -18.79 -0.78 -8.95
N THR A 279 -19.11 -0.31 -10.16
CA THR A 279 -19.17 1.14 -10.42
C THR A 279 -20.23 1.81 -9.57
N ASP A 280 -21.42 1.21 -9.47
CA ASP A 280 -22.56 1.80 -8.78
C ASP A 280 -22.31 1.84 -7.26
N LYS A 281 -21.77 0.75 -6.71
CA LYS A 281 -21.41 0.68 -5.29
C LYS A 281 -20.26 1.64 -4.95
N LEU A 282 -19.26 1.76 -5.82
CA LEU A 282 -18.14 2.67 -5.62
C LEU A 282 -18.59 4.13 -5.65
N PHE A 283 -19.41 4.53 -6.63
CA PHE A 283 -19.91 5.90 -6.71
C PHE A 283 -20.84 6.24 -5.55
N SER A 284 -21.73 5.33 -5.15
CA SER A 284 -22.55 5.49 -3.95
C SER A 284 -21.70 5.61 -2.68
N PHE A 285 -20.57 4.90 -2.61
CA PHE A 285 -19.62 5.06 -1.52
C PHE A 285 -18.98 6.47 -1.54
N ILE A 286 -18.45 6.92 -2.67
CA ILE A 286 -17.79 8.24 -2.80
C ILE A 286 -18.77 9.36 -2.43
N GLU A 287 -20.03 9.26 -2.85
CA GLU A 287 -21.09 10.22 -2.51
C GLU A 287 -21.37 10.33 -1.01
N LYS A 288 -21.18 9.24 -0.26
CA LYS A 288 -21.37 9.20 1.20
C LYS A 288 -20.17 9.71 1.98
N VAL A 289 -19.01 9.87 1.35
CA VAL A 289 -17.83 10.45 2.01
C VAL A 289 -18.13 11.94 2.26
N PRO A 290 -18.02 12.41 3.51
CA PRO A 290 -18.38 13.78 3.86
C PRO A 290 -17.43 14.77 3.19
N THR A 291 -17.94 15.95 2.91
CA THR A 291 -17.22 17.11 2.39
C THR A 291 -16.88 18.08 3.52
N ASP A 292 -16.08 19.10 3.24
CA ASP A 292 -15.82 20.18 4.20
C ASP A 292 -17.11 20.93 4.62
N SER A 293 -18.15 20.91 3.79
CA SER A 293 -19.45 21.52 4.07
C SER A 293 -20.29 20.73 5.07
N ASP A 294 -19.98 19.45 5.29
CA ASP A 294 -20.68 18.59 6.27
C ASP A 294 -20.15 18.77 7.70
N MET A 295 -19.15 19.65 7.88
CA MET A 295 -18.60 19.96 9.18
C MET A 295 -19.68 20.58 10.07
N PRO A 296 -19.96 20.00 11.25
CA PRO A 296 -20.96 20.58 12.13
C PRO A 296 -20.56 22.02 12.46
N PRO A 297 -21.54 22.95 12.57
CA PRO A 297 -21.25 24.30 12.98
C PRO A 297 -20.46 24.26 14.28
N ILE A 298 -19.34 24.99 14.33
CA ILE A 298 -18.60 25.17 15.57
C ILE A 298 -19.55 25.90 16.51
N ASP A 299 -20.13 25.18 17.47
CA ASP A 299 -20.77 25.78 18.63
C ASP A 299 -19.66 26.51 19.39
N SER A 300 -19.40 27.77 19.03
CA SER A 300 -18.50 28.62 19.81
C SER A 300 -19.16 28.80 21.17
N PRO A 301 -18.54 28.35 22.28
CA PRO A 301 -19.05 28.68 23.61
C PRO A 301 -18.82 30.16 23.95
N TYR A 302 -18.14 30.91 23.09
CA TYR A 302 -17.76 32.29 23.34
C TYR A 302 -18.21 33.21 22.22
N GLY A 303 -19.11 34.13 22.59
CA GLY A 303 -19.36 35.34 21.82
C GLY A 303 -18.06 36.09 21.55
N SER A 304 -18.11 36.93 20.52
CA SER A 304 -17.03 37.76 19.99
C SER A 304 -15.86 38.06 20.95
N GLY A 305 -14.68 37.52 20.60
CA GLY A 305 -13.39 38.09 20.95
C GLY A 305 -12.59 37.34 22.02
N SER A 306 -11.63 36.52 21.57
CA SER A 306 -10.23 36.61 22.03
C SER A 306 -9.35 35.57 21.34
N THR A 307 -8.15 36.04 21.02
CA THR A 307 -6.93 35.40 20.50
C THR A 307 -6.69 33.91 20.75
N LEU A 308 -6.11 33.28 19.72
CA LEU A 308 -5.24 32.10 19.74
C LEU A 308 -4.46 31.99 21.08
N ASP A 309 -4.66 30.90 21.83
CA ASP A 309 -3.57 30.09 22.38
C ASP A 309 -4.11 28.86 23.12
N SER A 310 -3.52 27.71 22.78
CA SER A 310 -3.38 26.48 23.58
C SER A 310 -4.60 25.91 24.33
N LEU A 311 -5.08 24.73 23.90
CA LEU A 311 -5.80 23.82 24.79
C LEU A 311 -5.20 22.41 24.74
N ASN A 312 -4.30 22.16 25.69
CA ASN A 312 -4.08 20.86 26.32
C ASN A 312 -5.25 20.57 27.26
N ILE A 313 -6.00 19.46 27.09
CA ILE A 313 -6.78 18.83 28.17
C ILE A 313 -6.69 17.30 28.07
N VAL A 314 -5.71 16.77 28.80
CA VAL A 314 -5.64 15.61 29.72
C VAL A 314 -6.70 14.48 29.67
N GLU A 315 -6.16 13.28 29.46
CA GLU A 315 -6.42 11.94 30.03
C GLU A 315 -7.82 11.56 30.57
N ASN A 316 -8.34 10.44 30.03
CA ASN A 316 -8.81 9.31 30.83
C ASN A 316 -8.60 8.00 30.06
N ILE A 317 -7.66 7.18 30.51
CA ILE A 317 -7.42 5.80 30.05
C ILE A 317 -8.46 4.87 30.71
N PRO A 318 -8.98 3.89 29.95
CA PRO A 318 -9.09 2.54 30.52
C PRO A 318 -8.38 1.49 29.65
N THR A 319 -7.37 0.88 30.26
CA THR A 319 -6.94 -0.52 30.17
C THR A 319 -6.96 -1.24 28.82
N SER A 320 -5.79 -1.19 28.17
CA SER A 320 -5.04 -2.33 27.61
C SER A 320 -5.82 -3.57 27.15
N GLN A 321 -6.11 -3.62 25.85
CA GLN A 321 -6.02 -4.85 25.06
C GLN A 321 -5.31 -4.54 23.72
N PRO A 322 -4.48 -5.45 23.18
CA PRO A 322 -3.75 -5.21 21.94
C PRO A 322 -4.72 -5.21 20.76
N GLU A 323 -4.79 -4.08 20.06
CA GLU A 323 -5.56 -3.93 18.82
C GLU A 323 -4.94 -4.75 17.67
N PRO A 324 -5.78 -5.24 16.74
CA PRO A 324 -5.31 -6.11 15.67
C PRO A 324 -4.44 -5.34 14.66
N PRO A 325 -3.37 -5.95 14.14
CA PRO A 325 -2.57 -5.36 13.08
C PRO A 325 -3.42 -5.14 11.82
N LEU A 326 -3.03 -4.16 10.99
CA LEU A 326 -3.58 -3.90 9.65
C LEU A 326 -3.57 -5.15 8.73
N PHE A 327 -2.88 -6.21 9.14
CA PHE A 327 -3.03 -7.59 8.70
C PHE A 327 -3.64 -8.43 9.83
N PRO A 328 -4.88 -8.94 9.71
CA PRO A 328 -5.48 -9.72 10.79
C PRO A 328 -4.64 -10.99 11.05
N MET A 329 -4.21 -11.16 12.29
CA MET A 329 -3.50 -12.36 12.79
C MET A 329 -4.30 -13.67 12.57
N ASN A 330 -5.55 -13.59 12.11
CA ASN A 330 -6.36 -14.74 11.73
C ASN A 330 -5.81 -15.47 10.50
N ASP A 331 -5.10 -14.80 9.58
CA ASP A 331 -4.41 -15.52 8.49
C ASP A 331 -3.24 -16.37 9.02
N ILE A 332 -2.60 -15.93 10.10
CA ILE A 332 -1.47 -16.63 10.75
C ILE A 332 -1.96 -17.67 11.77
N LYS A 333 -3.08 -17.42 12.47
CA LYS A 333 -3.74 -18.42 13.34
C LYS A 333 -4.37 -19.55 12.51
N GLU A 334 -5.06 -19.23 11.42
CA GLU A 334 -5.64 -20.24 10.50
C GLU A 334 -4.54 -21.05 9.76
N MET A 335 -3.29 -20.56 9.73
CA MET A 335 -2.11 -21.31 9.27
C MET A 335 -1.43 -22.18 10.34
N THR A 336 -1.68 -21.93 11.62
CA THR A 336 -0.96 -22.59 12.73
C THR A 336 -1.83 -23.52 13.59
N THR A 337 -3.16 -23.55 13.41
CA THR A 337 -4.05 -24.34 14.29
C THR A 337 -4.89 -25.44 13.64
N GLU A 338 -4.81 -25.75 12.35
CA GLU A 338 -5.50 -26.94 11.80
C GLU A 338 -4.58 -28.14 11.62
N GLN A 339 -4.58 -29.02 12.63
CA GLN A 339 -4.16 -30.41 12.46
C GLN A 339 -5.26 -31.16 11.67
N GLY A 340 -4.92 -31.72 10.50
CA GLY A 340 -5.68 -32.84 9.94
C GLY A 340 -5.89 -32.85 8.43
N LYS A 341 -5.14 -33.72 7.76
CA LYS A 341 -5.52 -34.54 6.58
C LYS A 341 -6.79 -34.12 5.83
N ASN A 342 -6.69 -33.13 4.93
CA ASN A 342 -7.30 -33.08 3.59
C ASN A 342 -7.07 -31.68 2.98
N GLY A 343 -5.89 -31.51 2.37
CA GLY A 343 -5.43 -30.24 1.84
C GLY A 343 -6.27 -29.72 0.67
N ARG A 344 -7.02 -28.64 0.91
CA ARG A 344 -7.56 -27.75 -0.15
C ARG A 344 -6.81 -26.41 -0.28
N ARG A 345 -5.70 -26.19 0.46
CA ARG A 345 -4.83 -25.00 0.31
C ARG A 345 -3.66 -25.21 -0.66
N PHE A 346 -3.17 -26.44 -0.86
CA PHE A 346 -2.07 -26.71 -1.80
C PHE A 346 -2.49 -26.55 -3.28
N GLU A 347 -3.74 -26.86 -3.65
CA GLU A 347 -4.23 -26.62 -5.02
C GLU A 347 -4.30 -25.13 -5.38
N LYS A 348 -4.62 -24.24 -4.43
CA LYS A 348 -4.69 -22.78 -4.68
C LYS A 348 -3.29 -22.16 -4.82
N ILE A 349 -2.32 -22.62 -4.03
CA ILE A 349 -0.92 -22.17 -4.11
C ILE A 349 -0.24 -22.73 -5.37
N LEU A 350 -0.52 -24.00 -5.73
CA LEU A 350 -0.03 -24.58 -6.99
C LEU A 350 -0.65 -23.90 -8.23
N ASN A 351 -1.90 -23.41 -8.15
CA ASN A 351 -2.51 -22.62 -9.24
C ASN A 351 -1.91 -21.21 -9.39
N LEU A 352 -1.39 -20.62 -8.32
CA LEU A 352 -0.66 -19.34 -8.34
C LEU A 352 0.76 -19.54 -8.90
N LEU A 353 1.44 -20.62 -8.51
CA LEU A 353 2.79 -20.95 -8.98
C LEU A 353 2.82 -21.46 -10.44
N SER A 354 1.79 -22.20 -10.88
CA SER A 354 1.72 -22.69 -12.27
C SER A 354 1.53 -21.56 -13.28
N LYS A 355 0.81 -20.49 -12.91
CA LYS A 355 0.61 -19.30 -13.75
C LYS A 355 1.88 -18.45 -13.90
N PHE A 356 2.75 -18.40 -12.88
CA PHE A 356 4.05 -17.72 -12.96
C PHE A 356 5.04 -18.43 -13.90
N ASN A 357 5.03 -19.76 -13.95
CA ASN A 357 5.91 -20.55 -14.83
C ASN A 357 5.54 -20.50 -16.32
N ILE A 358 4.32 -20.09 -16.67
CA ILE A 358 3.92 -19.90 -18.07
C ILE A 358 4.50 -18.59 -18.63
N PHE A 359 4.71 -17.57 -17.78
CA PHE A 359 5.28 -16.29 -18.20
C PHE A 359 6.81 -16.32 -18.42
N SER A 360 7.55 -17.21 -17.73
CA SER A 360 9.01 -17.31 -17.93
C SER A 360 9.41 -18.11 -19.17
N LYS A 361 8.58 -19.05 -19.64
CA LYS A 361 8.87 -19.88 -20.84
C LYS A 361 8.58 -19.19 -22.18
N ASN A 362 7.76 -18.14 -22.21
CA ASN A 362 7.43 -17.43 -23.45
C ASN A 362 8.45 -16.35 -23.85
N LYS A 363 9.50 -16.11 -23.06
CA LYS A 363 10.61 -15.20 -23.42
C LYS A 363 11.84 -15.88 -24.03
N SER A 364 11.89 -17.21 -24.13
CA SER A 364 13.05 -17.93 -24.68
C SER A 364 12.82 -18.59 -26.05
N LYS A 365 11.74 -18.25 -26.78
CA LYS A 365 11.45 -18.82 -28.11
C LYS A 365 11.22 -17.76 -29.18
N THR A 366 12.20 -16.87 -29.37
CA THR A 366 12.31 -16.13 -30.64
C THR A 366 13.71 -15.54 -30.81
N THR A 367 14.68 -16.38 -31.18
CA THR A 367 15.82 -16.01 -32.06
C THR A 367 16.67 -17.24 -32.36
N THR A 368 16.42 -17.88 -33.50
CA THR A 368 17.47 -18.46 -34.37
C THR A 368 16.83 -18.76 -35.72
N LYS A 369 16.96 -17.81 -36.66
CA LYS A 369 16.96 -18.13 -38.08
C LYS A 369 18.40 -18.48 -38.41
N GLU A 370 18.68 -19.75 -38.65
CA GLU A 370 19.86 -20.18 -39.39
C GLU A 370 19.38 -20.97 -40.60
N ASP A 371 19.85 -20.49 -41.75
CA ASP A 371 19.65 -21.03 -43.08
C ASP A 371 20.03 -22.51 -43.15
N LYS A 372 19.17 -23.31 -43.80
CA LYS A 372 19.59 -24.57 -44.42
C LYS A 372 19.14 -24.61 -45.87
N GLN A 373 20.14 -24.43 -46.73
CA GLN A 373 20.14 -24.74 -48.15
C GLN A 373 19.62 -26.15 -48.42
N GLU A 374 18.84 -26.26 -49.48
CA GLU A 374 18.51 -27.50 -50.17
C GLU A 374 19.78 -28.24 -50.61
N VAL A 375 19.84 -29.54 -50.32
CA VAL A 375 20.54 -30.49 -51.19
C VAL A 375 19.63 -31.71 -51.38
N LYS A 376 19.15 -31.86 -52.61
CA LYS A 376 18.46 -33.04 -53.15
C LYS A 376 19.37 -34.27 -53.07
N LYS A 377 18.80 -35.44 -52.72
CA LYS A 377 19.25 -36.74 -53.24
C LYS A 377 18.06 -37.68 -53.34
N ASP A 378 17.64 -37.91 -54.58
CA ASP A 378 16.97 -39.13 -54.99
C ASP A 378 18.00 -40.22 -55.32
N ASP A 379 17.52 -41.47 -55.24
CA ASP A 379 18.04 -42.73 -55.80
C ASP A 379 19.33 -43.33 -55.21
N LYS A 380 19.20 -44.36 -54.38
CA LYS A 380 19.09 -45.78 -54.82
C LYS A 380 18.94 -46.74 -53.63
#